data_AF-A0A7W9DR42-F1
#
_entry.id   AF-A0A7W9DR42-F1
#
_cell.length_a   1.000
_cell.length_b   1.000
_cell.length_c   1.000
_cell.angle_alpha   90.00
_cell.angle_beta   90.00
_cell.angle_gamma   90.00
#
_symmetry.space_group_name_H-M   'P 1'
#
loop_
_entity.id
_entity.type
_entity.pdbx_description
1 polymer ?
#
loop_
_entity_poly.entity_id
_entity_poly.type
_entity_poly.pdbx_seq_one_letter_code
_entity_poly.pdbx_strand_id
1 'polypeptide(L)' 'MRAAYVERLGPVDAIRYGELPAPVPGPGEVLVRGMATAVNRVDTFVRTCDEHPAGRRGAVCRTS' A
#
# COMPACT_ATOMS: atom_id res chain seq x y z
N MET A 1 -3.50 -13.83 -6.56
CA MET A 1 -4.15 -13.37 -5.31
C MET A 1 -4.97 -12.12 -5.60
N ARG A 2 -6.11 -11.94 -4.94
CA ARG A 2 -6.87 -10.68 -5.06
C ARG A 2 -6.28 -9.63 -4.14
N ALA A 3 -6.12 -8.41 -4.64
CA ALA A 3 -5.55 -7.30 -3.88
C ALA A 3 -6.22 -5.97 -4.26
N ALA A 4 -6.22 -5.04 -3.31
CA ALA A 4 -6.40 -3.62 -3.59
C ALA A 4 -5.02 -3.01 -3.82
N TYR A 5 -4.81 -2.31 -4.93
CA TYR A 5 -3.51 -1.77 -5.33
C TYR A 5 -3.66 -0.42 -6.04
N VAL A 6 -2.57 0.35 -6.06
CA VAL A 6 -2.46 1.61 -6.80
C VAL A 6 -1.29 1.51 -7.77
N GLU A 7 -1.47 2.02 -8.99
CA GLU A 7 -0.40 2.09 -10.00
C GLU A 7 0.26 3.48 -10.02
N ARG A 8 -0.48 4.49 -9.56
CA ARG A 8 -0.04 5.86 -9.40
C ARG A 8 -0.65 6.45 -8.13
N LEU A 9 0.06 7.38 -7.52
CA LEU A 9 -0.44 8.18 -6.40
C LEU A 9 -1.64 9.02 -6.86
N GLY A 10 -2.63 9.21 -5.99
CA GLY A 10 -3.83 9.93 -6.39
C GLY A 10 -5.02 9.84 -5.42
N PRO A 11 -6.22 10.24 -5.89
CA PRO A 11 -7.44 10.21 -5.11
C PRO A 11 -7.91 8.77 -4.87
N VAL A 12 -9.05 8.60 -4.18
CA VAL A 12 -9.56 7.28 -3.77
C VAL A 12 -9.88 6.38 -4.96
N ASP A 13 -10.26 6.96 -6.09
CA ASP A 13 -10.52 6.30 -7.37
C ASP A 13 -9.28 5.68 -8.02
N ALA A 14 -8.07 6.07 -7.59
CA ALA A 14 -6.83 5.42 -8.01
C ALA A 14 -6.65 4.01 -7.43
N ILE A 15 -7.42 3.64 -6.39
CA ILE A 15 -7.39 2.29 -5.81
C ILE A 15 -8.13 1.33 -6.73
N ARG A 16 -7.39 0.35 -7.26
CA ARG A 16 -7.91 -0.72 -8.11
C ARG A 16 -8.03 -2.00 -7.31
N TYR A 17 -9.04 -2.80 -7.62
CA TYR A 17 -9.19 -4.14 -7.09
C TYR A 17 -9.08 -5.16 -8.21
N GLY A 18 -8.21 -6.16 -8.06
CA GLY A 18 -7.96 -7.14 -9.11
C GLY A 18 -7.06 -8.29 -8.67
N GLU A 19 -6.69 -9.13 -9.63
CA GLU A 19 -5.76 -10.22 -9.41
C GLU A 19 -4.31 -9.79 -9.68
N LEU A 20 -3.41 -10.16 -8.76
CA LEU A 20 -1.97 -10.01 -8.88
C LEU A 20 -1.29 -11.37 -8.66
N PRO A 21 -0.06 -11.58 -9.15
CA PRO A 21 0.74 -12.75 -8.78
C PRO A 21 0.89 -12.87 -7.27
N ALA A 22 0.94 -14.11 -6.76
CA ALA A 22 1.29 -14.31 -5.36
C ALA A 22 2.76 -13.97 -5.12
N PRO A 23 3.13 -13.28 -4.01
CA PRO A 23 4.52 -13.01 -3.70
C PRO A 23 5.24 -14.30 -3.35
N VAL A 24 6.54 -14.34 -3.67
CA VAL A 24 7.44 -15.44 -3.32
C VAL A 24 8.33 -14.95 -2.16
N PRO A 25 8.27 -15.58 -0.98
CA PRO A 25 9.06 -15.14 0.17
C PRO A 25 10.55 -15.41 -0.04
N GLY A 26 11.40 -14.47 0.39
CA GLY A 26 12.84 -14.63 0.44
C GLY A 26 13.33 -15.35 1.71
N PRO A 27 14.65 -15.51 1.89
CA PRO A 27 15.22 -16.09 3.10
C PRO A 27 14.82 -15.29 4.35
N GLY A 28 14.21 -15.98 5.33
CA GLY A 28 13.75 -15.35 6.58
C GLY A 28 12.35 -14.73 6.52
N GLU A 29 11.69 -14.75 5.37
CA GLU A 29 10.32 -14.27 5.20
C GLU A 29 9.30 -15.41 5.21
N VAL A 30 8.05 -15.11 5.54
CA VAL A 30 6.94 -16.07 5.52
C VAL A 30 5.80 -15.54 4.65
N LEU A 31 5.19 -16.44 3.86
CA LEU A 31 3.99 -16.13 3.09
C LEU A 31 2.74 -16.37 3.95
N VAL A 32 1.95 -15.32 4.19
CA VAL A 32 0.73 -15.39 4.99
C VAL A 32 -0.51 -15.22 4.10
N ARG A 33 -1.53 -16.05 4.33
CA ARG A 33 -2.84 -15.91 3.69
C ARG A 33 -3.69 -14.90 4.46
N GLY A 34 -3.90 -13.72 3.89
CA GLY A 34 -4.79 -12.70 4.47
C GLY A 34 -6.26 -13.16 4.45
N MET A 35 -6.87 -13.25 5.64
CA MET A 35 -8.30 -13.56 5.80
C MET A 35 -9.13 -12.29 6.04
N ALA A 36 -8.53 -11.28 6.66
CA ALA A 36 -9.12 -9.98 6.94
C ALA A 36 -8.02 -8.91 7.07
N THR A 37 -8.39 -7.64 6.86
CA THR A 37 -7.54 -6.46 7.12
C THR A 37 -8.45 -5.27 7.49
N ALA A 38 -7.86 -4.18 7.98
CA ALA A 38 -8.56 -2.95 8.31
C ALA A 38 -7.97 -1.76 7.55
N VAL A 39 -8.79 -0.73 7.32
CA VAL A 39 -8.34 0.55 6.77
C VAL A 39 -7.97 1.46 7.94
N ASN A 40 -6.78 2.04 7.87
CA ASN A 40 -6.24 2.97 8.85
C ASN A 40 -6.17 4.38 8.25
N ARG A 41 -6.18 5.41 9.10
CA ARG A 41 -6.00 6.80 8.66
C ARG A 41 -4.70 7.00 7.88
N VAL A 42 -3.64 6.26 8.20
CA VAL A 42 -2.35 6.36 7.51
C VAL A 42 -2.43 5.94 6.03
N ASP A 43 -3.38 5.08 5.67
CA ASP A 43 -3.51 4.57 4.30
C ASP A 43 -3.84 5.69 3.31
N THR A 44 -4.50 6.76 3.77
CA THR A 44 -4.74 7.94 2.92
C THR A 44 -3.45 8.62 2.52
N PHE A 45 -2.46 8.68 3.43
CA PHE A 45 -1.16 9.30 3.15
C PHE A 45 -0.30 8.43 2.22
N VAL A 46 -0.40 7.10 2.35
CA VAL A 46 0.34 6.17 1.48
C VAL A 46 -0.09 6.31 0.01
N ARG A 47 -1.39 6.49 -0.25
CA ARG A 47 -1.89 6.60 -1.63
C ARG A 47 -1.77 8.00 -2.25
N THR A 48 -1.78 9.07 -1.46
CA THR A 48 -1.64 10.44 -1.97
C THR A 48 -0.18 10.91 -1.97
N CYS A 49 0.67 10.26 -1.18
CA CYS A 49 1.98 10.77 -0.84
C CYS A 49 1.95 12.16 -0.16
N ASP A 50 0.86 12.45 0.55
CA ASP A 50 0.77 13.67 1.36
C ASP A 50 1.73 13.65 2.55
N GLU A 51 2.18 14.83 2.94
CA GLU A 51 2.98 15.02 4.13
C GLU A 51 2.18 14.63 5.37
N HIS A 52 2.81 13.87 6.27
CA HIS A 52 2.25 13.67 7.60
C HIS A 52 2.06 15.06 8.24
N PRO A 53 0.97 15.35 8.98
CA PRO A 53 0.75 16.63 9.65
C PRO A 53 1.89 17.12 10.56
N ALA A 54 2.89 16.29 10.86
CA ALA A 54 4.13 16.64 11.55
C ALA A 54 5.28 17.05 10.60
N GLY A 55 4.98 17.48 9.36
CA GLY A 55 5.97 17.95 8.38
C GLY A 55 6.96 16.88 7.91
N ARG A 56 6.58 15.60 7.99
CA ARG A 56 7.42 14.48 7.54
C ARG A 56 6.80 13.85 6.30
N ARG A 57 7.50 13.93 5.17
CA ARG A 57 7.23 13.07 4.01
C ARG A 57 7.37 11.61 4.45
N GLY A 58 6.36 10.79 4.11
CA GLY A 58 6.43 9.34 4.31
C GLY A 58 7.66 8.76 3.62
N ALA A 59 8.28 7.75 4.23
CA ALA A 59 9.50 7.12 3.67
C ALA A 59 9.32 6.65 2.23
N VAL A 60 8.10 6.21 1.87
CA VAL A 60 7.69 5.75 0.54
C VAL A 60 7.80 6.84 -0.54
N CYS A 61 7.55 8.12 -0.20
CA CYS A 61 7.54 9.21 -1.17
C CYS A 61 8.91 9.85 -1.39
N ARG A 62 9.95 9.44 -0.63
CA ARG A 62 11.31 9.95 -0.79
C ARG A 62 12.13 9.20 -1.84
N THR A 63 11.59 8.09 -2.35
CA THR A 63 12.27 7.14 -3.24
C THR A 63 11.64 7.03 -4.64
N SER A 64 10.58 7.79 -4.92
CA SER A 64 9.82 7.80 -6.17
C SER A 64 10.05 9.08 -6.97
#